data_AF-A0A176VIA4-F1
#
_entry.id   AF-A0A176VIA4-F1
#
_cell.length_a   1.000
_cell.length_b   1.000
_cell.length_c   1.000
_cell.angle_alpha   90.00
_cell.angle_beta   90.00
_cell.angle_gamma   90.00
#
_symmetry.space_group_name_H-M   'P 1'
#
loop_
_entity.id
_entity.type
_entity.pdbx_description
1 polymer ?
#
loop_
_entity_poly.entity_id
_entity_poly.type
_entity_poly.pdbx_seq_one_letter_code
_entity_poly.pdbx_strand_id
1 'polypeptide(L)'
;MLVHWARAQGWLVFYVPSGRDWTSGGMYYKNEQTGLYDTPVQARVALEGFLKSHRSLLDTIPCRVLKPLQLGEGAGVGKLRGAQELTLPEGASLRALVEKGIAVSQASVSVVLRIREELSLVQEAPVLLCIDEFNSWFTFSHFHEATGTRSRRPIHAREVSMVNAFRTMEGPIMMATAFSQSLAVGKLPVQLPGVPKNVRFPIPRYSLEEATAAMTYYHSRKITSKEPSSEDVRKLFYLTNGNGEEIRTLARLLG
;
A
#
# COMPACT_ATOMS: atom_id res chain seq x y z
N MET A 1 3.64 -11.57 -6.58
CA MET A 1 4.62 -11.96 -7.62
C MET A 1 5.30 -10.76 -8.28
N LEU A 2 4.56 -9.73 -8.76
CA LEU A 2 5.15 -8.56 -9.44
C LEU A 2 6.22 -7.82 -8.62
N VAL A 3 5.93 -7.48 -7.36
CA VAL A 3 6.88 -6.80 -6.46
C VAL A 3 8.17 -7.60 -6.29
N HIS A 4 8.06 -8.92 -6.15
CA HIS A 4 9.22 -9.81 -6.03
C HIS A 4 10.08 -9.80 -7.30
N TRP A 5 9.44 -9.92 -8.47
CA TRP A 5 10.12 -9.84 -9.77
C TRP A 5 10.84 -8.49 -9.93
N ALA A 6 10.15 -7.37 -9.69
CA ALA A 6 10.72 -6.03 -9.85
C ALA A 6 11.95 -5.82 -8.95
N ARG A 7 11.86 -6.25 -7.68
CA ARG A 7 13.01 -6.22 -6.75
C ARG A 7 14.19 -7.06 -7.23
N ALA A 8 13.93 -8.25 -7.78
CA ALA A 8 14.98 -9.11 -8.34
C ALA A 8 15.65 -8.48 -9.57
N GLN A 9 14.95 -7.61 -10.31
CA GLN A 9 15.49 -6.83 -11.42
C GLN A 9 16.17 -5.52 -10.98
N GLY A 10 16.31 -5.27 -9.66
CA GLY A 10 16.93 -4.05 -9.14
C GLY A 10 16.05 -2.80 -9.20
N TRP A 11 14.74 -2.94 -9.42
CA TRP A 11 13.82 -1.80 -9.40
C TRP A 11 13.61 -1.28 -7.98
N LEU A 12 13.42 0.02 -7.85
CA LEU A 12 13.02 0.66 -6.60
C LEU A 12 11.50 0.56 -6.44
N VAL A 13 11.03 -0.21 -5.45
CA VAL A 13 9.61 -0.53 -5.29
C VAL A 13 9.07 0.03 -3.98
N PHE A 14 8.17 1.00 -4.06
CA PHE A 14 7.38 1.43 -2.90
C PHE A 14 6.09 0.62 -2.85
N TYR A 15 6.04 -0.36 -1.93
CA TYR A 15 4.91 -1.29 -1.82
C TYR A 15 4.07 -1.03 -0.58
N VAL A 16 2.76 -0.83 -0.79
CA VAL A 16 1.73 -0.75 0.24
C VAL A 16 0.92 -2.06 0.22
N PRO A 17 1.14 -2.99 1.15
CA PRO A 17 0.49 -4.30 1.15
C PRO A 17 -0.98 -4.27 1.61
N SER A 18 -1.40 -3.21 2.30
CA SER A 18 -2.77 -2.98 2.73
C SER A 18 -3.06 -1.49 2.61
N GLY A 19 -3.76 -1.09 1.54
CA GLY A 19 -4.28 0.27 1.40
C GLY A 19 -5.24 0.63 2.55
N ARG A 20 -5.96 -0.37 3.10
CA ARG A 20 -6.88 -0.17 4.22
C ARG A 20 -6.17 0.31 5.47
N ASP A 21 -4.94 -0.15 5.74
CA ASP A 21 -4.19 0.26 6.93
C ASP A 21 -3.94 1.77 6.96
N TRP A 22 -3.85 2.43 5.80
CA TRP A 22 -3.68 3.89 5.70
C TRP A 22 -4.96 4.67 5.99
N THR A 23 -6.11 4.00 6.00
CA THR A 23 -7.44 4.58 6.21
C THR A 23 -8.13 4.04 7.46
N SER A 24 -7.40 3.27 8.29
CA SER A 24 -7.96 2.62 9.47
C SER A 24 -6.90 2.41 10.55
N GLY A 25 -7.37 2.43 11.80
CA GLY A 25 -6.52 2.21 12.97
C GLY A 25 -5.47 3.30 13.20
N GLY A 26 -4.69 3.15 14.27
CA GLY A 26 -3.63 4.09 14.62
C GLY A 26 -4.13 5.47 15.06
N MET A 27 -3.19 6.39 15.25
CA MET A 27 -3.46 7.78 15.58
C MET A 27 -3.50 8.62 14.31
N TYR A 28 -4.42 9.59 14.28
CA TYR A 28 -4.54 10.56 13.19
C TYR A 28 -4.84 11.93 13.76
N TYR A 29 -4.44 12.97 13.04
CA TYR A 29 -4.68 14.36 13.41
C TYR A 29 -4.88 15.20 12.16
N LYS A 30 -5.58 16.33 12.31
CA LYS A 30 -5.78 17.27 11.20
C LYS A 30 -4.57 18.20 11.12
N ASN A 31 -3.92 18.22 9.97
CA ASN A 31 -2.84 19.15 9.69
C ASN A 31 -3.46 20.52 9.36
N GLU A 32 -3.20 21.51 10.20
CA GLU A 32 -3.77 22.85 10.06
C GLU A 32 -3.26 23.60 8.82
N GLN A 33 -2.06 23.28 8.33
CA GLN A 33 -1.48 23.93 7.16
C GLN A 33 -2.11 23.43 5.86
N THR A 34 -2.34 22.11 5.75
CA THR A 34 -2.85 21.49 4.52
C THR A 34 -4.35 21.24 4.54
N GLY A 35 -4.96 21.23 5.72
CA GLY A 35 -6.35 20.82 5.93
C GLY A 35 -6.60 19.31 5.83
N LEU A 36 -5.56 18.52 5.56
CA LEU A 36 -5.63 17.05 5.42
C LEU A 36 -5.35 16.33 6.75
N TYR A 37 -5.59 15.03 6.77
CA TYR A 37 -5.38 14.18 7.95
C TYR A 37 -4.09 13.37 7.84
N ASP A 38 -3.22 13.56 8.81
CA ASP A 38 -1.93 12.88 8.90
C ASP A 38 -2.03 11.61 9.76
N THR A 39 -1.34 10.55 9.35
CA THR A 39 -1.34 9.23 10.00
C THR A 39 0.10 8.77 10.30
N PRO A 40 0.73 9.28 11.38
CA PRO A 40 2.16 9.12 11.64
C PRO A 40 2.58 7.67 11.92
N VAL A 41 1.71 6.86 12.52
CA VAL A 41 1.99 5.44 12.80
C VAL A 41 2.12 4.67 11.49
N GLN A 42 1.15 4.83 10.59
CA GLN A 42 1.14 4.21 9.27
C GLN A 42 2.30 4.71 8.39
N ALA A 43 2.62 6.00 8.47
CA ALA A 43 3.78 6.57 7.79
C ALA A 43 5.07 5.86 8.21
N ARG A 44 5.28 5.71 9.53
CA ARG A 44 6.46 5.01 10.07
C ARG A 44 6.57 3.58 9.55
N VAL A 45 5.46 2.83 9.55
CA VAL A 45 5.42 1.45 9.04
C VAL A 45 5.77 1.39 7.55
N ALA A 46 5.24 2.32 6.74
CA ALA A 46 5.57 2.40 5.32
C ALA A 46 7.07 2.67 5.09
N LEU A 47 7.66 3.59 5.87
CA LEU A 47 9.09 3.89 5.82
C LEU A 47 9.97 2.72 6.24
N GLU A 48 9.61 2.01 7.32
CA GLU A 48 10.33 0.81 7.78
C GLU A 48 10.30 -0.29 6.71
N GLY A 49 9.13 -0.52 6.09
CA GLY A 49 8.98 -1.48 4.99
C GLY A 49 9.83 -1.12 3.77
N PHE A 50 9.87 0.16 3.41
CA PHE A 50 10.67 0.67 2.30
C PHE A 50 12.17 0.53 2.56
N LEU A 51 12.63 0.94 3.75
CA LEU A 51 14.02 0.82 4.18
C LEU A 51 14.48 -0.65 4.20
N LYS A 52 13.68 -1.54 4.80
CA LYS A 52 13.99 -2.97 4.87
C LYS A 52 14.14 -3.60 3.48
N SER A 53 13.37 -3.13 2.51
CA SER A 53 13.33 -3.71 1.17
C SER A 53 14.43 -3.19 0.24
N HIS A 54 14.93 -1.97 0.46
CA HIS A 54 15.81 -1.27 -0.49
C HIS A 54 17.04 -0.62 0.14
N ARG A 55 17.45 -1.01 1.37
CA ARG A 55 18.52 -0.35 2.13
C ARG A 55 19.74 0.04 1.30
N SER A 56 20.34 -0.91 0.57
CA SER A 56 21.54 -0.66 -0.23
C SER A 56 21.32 0.28 -1.41
N LEU A 57 20.17 0.19 -2.08
CA LEU A 57 19.82 1.07 -3.21
C LEU A 57 19.51 2.49 -2.73
N LEU A 58 18.93 2.65 -1.53
CA LEU A 58 18.63 3.95 -0.95
C LEU A 58 19.88 4.74 -0.55
N ASP A 59 21.00 4.05 -0.30
CA ASP A 59 22.30 4.70 -0.03
C ASP A 59 22.87 5.40 -1.26
N THR A 60 22.59 4.87 -2.46
CA THR A 60 23.17 5.39 -3.70
C THR A 60 22.36 6.52 -4.34
N ILE A 61 21.12 6.75 -3.88
CA ILE A 61 20.22 7.72 -4.48
C ILE A 61 20.22 9.01 -3.64
N PRO A 62 20.60 10.17 -4.20
CA PRO A 62 20.54 11.44 -3.51
C PRO A 62 19.11 12.00 -3.42
N CYS A 63 18.81 12.74 -2.36
CA CYS A 63 17.64 13.60 -2.29
C CYS A 63 17.79 14.77 -3.28
N ARG A 64 16.81 14.94 -4.15
CA ARG A 64 16.78 16.00 -5.17
C ARG A 64 15.85 17.15 -4.79
N VAL A 65 14.87 16.90 -3.92
CA VAL A 65 13.96 17.94 -3.46
C VAL A 65 14.55 18.57 -2.20
N LEU A 66 14.91 19.85 -2.27
CA LEU A 66 15.63 20.56 -1.20
C LEU A 66 14.72 21.31 -0.21
N LYS A 67 13.42 21.40 -0.48
CA LYS A 67 12.50 22.15 0.40
C LYS A 67 12.45 21.53 1.82
N PRO A 68 12.36 22.32 2.89
CA PRO A 68 12.26 21.81 4.26
C PRO A 68 11.10 20.82 4.45
N LEU A 69 11.26 19.88 5.38
CA LEU A 69 10.18 18.99 5.83
C LEU A 69 9.37 19.71 6.89
N GLN A 70 8.08 19.94 6.61
CA GLN A 70 7.15 20.45 7.61
C GLN A 70 6.90 19.37 8.67
N LEU A 71 6.97 19.71 9.94
CA LEU A 71 6.70 18.78 11.03
C LEU A 71 5.21 18.83 11.39
N GLY A 72 4.59 17.66 11.46
CA GLY A 72 3.25 17.48 11.97
C GLY A 72 3.24 17.10 13.45
N GLU A 73 2.17 16.44 13.88
CA GLU A 73 2.11 15.83 15.20
C GLU A 73 2.71 14.43 15.19
N GLY A 74 3.41 14.06 16.26
CA GLY A 74 3.91 12.70 16.42
C GLY A 74 2.85 11.80 17.05
N ALA A 75 2.92 10.51 16.75
CA ALA A 75 2.04 9.51 17.34
C ALA A 75 2.21 9.49 18.86
N GLY A 76 1.20 9.93 19.60
CA GLY A 76 1.15 9.87 21.07
C GLY A 76 2.04 10.90 21.77
N VAL A 77 2.72 11.77 21.01
CA VAL A 77 3.66 12.76 21.54
C VAL A 77 3.29 14.21 21.15
N GLY A 78 2.34 14.39 20.23
CA GLY A 78 1.84 15.70 19.81
C GLY A 78 2.85 16.51 18.98
N LYS A 79 2.58 17.81 18.84
CA LYS A 79 3.47 18.76 18.14
C LYS A 79 4.80 18.92 18.88
N LEU A 80 5.89 19.01 18.13
CA LEU A 80 7.19 19.33 18.71
C LEU A 80 7.18 20.78 19.23
N ARG A 81 7.80 21.04 20.39
CA ARG A 81 8.03 22.41 20.86
C ARG A 81 9.23 23.01 20.13
N GLY A 82 9.09 24.18 19.53
CA GLY A 82 10.16 24.88 18.81
C GLY A 82 10.02 24.82 17.29
N ALA A 83 11.12 24.58 16.57
CA ALA A 83 11.15 24.57 15.12
C ALA A 83 10.15 23.57 14.55
N GLN A 84 9.28 24.03 13.64
CA GLN A 84 8.28 23.22 12.94
C GLN A 84 8.78 22.73 11.58
N GLU A 85 10.04 22.96 11.27
CA GLU A 85 10.66 22.56 10.01
C GLU A 85 11.93 21.78 10.29
N LEU A 86 12.19 20.79 9.44
CA LEU A 86 13.39 19.99 9.47
C LEU A 86 14.06 20.03 8.10
N THR A 87 15.28 20.56 8.07
CA THR A 87 16.14 20.55 6.89
C THR A 87 17.04 19.33 6.92
N LEU A 88 17.24 18.72 5.75
CA LEU A 88 18.26 17.70 5.57
C LEU A 88 19.58 18.36 5.19
N PRO A 89 20.72 17.76 5.55
CA PRO A 89 22.02 18.18 5.04
C PRO A 89 22.05 18.14 3.51
N GLU A 90 22.81 19.06 2.92
CA GLU A 90 23.04 19.05 1.47
C GLU A 90 23.70 17.74 1.03
N GLY A 91 23.21 17.15 -0.07
CA GLY A 91 23.70 15.85 -0.55
C GLY A 91 23.23 14.64 0.26
N ALA A 92 22.25 14.79 1.17
CA ALA A 92 21.67 13.65 1.88
C ALA A 92 21.10 12.59 0.91
N SER A 93 21.26 11.31 1.25
CA SER A 93 20.68 10.19 0.50
C SER A 93 19.21 9.96 0.86
N LEU A 94 18.46 9.28 -0.01
CA LEU A 94 17.09 8.85 0.28
C LEU A 94 17.04 7.97 1.54
N ARG A 95 18.08 7.19 1.82
CA ARG A 95 18.16 6.44 3.08
C ARG A 95 18.16 7.37 4.28
N ALA A 96 18.98 8.41 4.28
CA ALA A 96 19.05 9.37 5.39
C ALA A 96 17.69 10.06 5.62
N LEU A 97 16.99 10.42 4.54
CA LEU A 97 15.63 10.94 4.59
C LEU A 97 14.66 9.93 5.26
N VAL A 98 14.67 8.67 4.81
CA VAL A 98 13.81 7.60 5.35
C VAL A 98 14.10 7.32 6.83
N GLU A 99 15.38 7.16 7.19
CA GLU A 99 15.80 6.92 8.58
C GLU A 99 15.40 8.09 9.49
N LYS A 100 15.49 9.34 8.99
CA LYS A 100 15.03 10.51 9.73
C LYS A 100 13.53 10.47 9.99
N GLY A 101 12.73 10.08 9.00
CA GLY A 101 11.29 9.91 9.16
C GLY A 101 10.91 8.77 10.11
N ILE A 102 11.73 7.71 10.20
CA ILE A 102 11.50 6.63 11.18
C ILE A 102 11.85 7.10 12.60
N ALA A 103 12.94 7.87 12.75
CA ALA A 103 13.44 8.34 14.04
C ALA A 103 12.60 9.48 14.64
N VAL A 104 12.06 10.37 13.81
CA VAL A 104 11.31 11.55 14.24
C VAL A 104 9.84 11.40 13.83
N SER A 105 8.98 11.02 14.79
CA SER A 105 7.57 10.72 14.50
C SER A 105 6.79 11.88 13.87
N GLN A 106 7.13 13.13 14.20
CA GLN A 106 6.51 14.33 13.64
C GLN A 106 6.87 14.53 12.15
N ALA A 107 7.98 13.95 11.70
CA ALA A 107 8.43 14.05 10.32
C ALA A 107 7.90 12.90 9.45
N SER A 108 7.43 11.79 10.03
CA SER A 108 7.11 10.55 9.31
C SER A 108 6.21 10.77 8.09
N VAL A 109 5.09 11.49 8.27
CA VAL A 109 4.13 11.74 7.19
C VAL A 109 4.76 12.59 6.09
N SER A 110 5.39 13.71 6.45
CA SER A 110 6.07 14.59 5.51
C SER A 110 7.20 13.91 4.76
N VAL A 111 7.90 12.97 5.39
CA VAL A 111 8.92 12.15 4.73
C VAL A 111 8.28 11.20 3.70
N VAL A 112 7.14 10.57 4.00
CA VAL A 112 6.41 9.74 3.01
C VAL A 112 5.92 10.58 1.83
N LEU A 113 5.39 11.78 2.10
CA LEU A 113 4.98 12.72 1.05
C LEU A 113 6.18 13.17 0.21
N ARG A 114 7.32 13.45 0.85
CA ARG A 114 8.57 13.76 0.17
C ARG A 114 9.05 12.61 -0.68
N ILE A 115 8.98 11.37 -0.20
CA ILE A 115 9.36 10.18 -0.98
C ILE A 115 8.53 10.10 -2.25
N ARG A 116 7.22 10.40 -2.23
CA ARG A 116 6.41 10.44 -3.46
C ARG A 116 7.00 11.40 -4.50
N GLU A 117 7.47 12.56 -4.08
CA GLU A 117 8.08 13.56 -4.96
C GLU A 117 9.46 13.10 -5.44
N GLU A 118 10.33 12.67 -4.52
CA GLU A 118 11.68 12.18 -4.82
C GLU A 118 11.66 11.03 -5.81
N LEU A 119 10.76 10.06 -5.61
CA LEU A 119 10.57 8.92 -6.50
C LEU A 119 10.19 9.31 -7.93
N SER A 120 9.63 10.51 -8.15
CA SER A 120 9.37 11.01 -9.50
C SER A 120 10.61 11.59 -10.18
N LEU A 121 11.67 11.85 -9.42
CA LEU A 121 12.94 12.42 -9.87
C LEU A 121 14.10 11.42 -9.89
N VAL A 122 13.91 10.20 -9.37
CA VAL A 122 14.92 9.14 -9.39
C VAL A 122 15.26 8.76 -10.82
N GLN A 123 16.56 8.67 -11.11
CA GLN A 123 17.10 8.30 -12.43
C GLN A 123 18.00 7.06 -12.36
N GLU A 124 18.44 6.69 -11.15
CA GLU A 124 19.37 5.60 -10.88
C GLU A 124 18.77 4.21 -11.10
N ALA A 125 17.46 4.09 -10.92
CA ALA A 125 16.74 2.83 -11.06
C ALA A 125 15.30 3.08 -11.54
N PRO A 126 14.70 2.13 -12.27
CA PRO A 126 13.27 2.16 -12.54
C PRO A 126 12.47 2.14 -11.23
N VAL A 127 11.44 2.98 -11.16
CA VAL A 127 10.58 3.11 -9.97
C VAL A 127 9.22 2.51 -10.23
N LEU A 128 8.74 1.72 -9.27
CA LEU A 128 7.40 1.12 -9.26
C LEU A 128 6.69 1.39 -7.94
N LEU A 129 5.46 1.93 -8.02
CA LEU A 129 4.56 2.01 -6.87
C LEU A 129 3.56 0.86 -6.95
N CYS A 130 3.53 0.04 -5.91
CA CYS A 130 2.57 -1.06 -5.80
C CYS A 130 1.63 -0.82 -4.63
N ILE A 131 0.32 -0.89 -4.85
CA ILE A 131 -0.67 -0.71 -3.80
C ILE A 131 -1.71 -1.82 -3.88
N ASP A 132 -1.78 -2.63 -2.84
CA ASP A 132 -2.88 -3.57 -2.66
C ASP A 132 -4.06 -2.89 -1.96
N GLU A 133 -5.25 -3.47 -2.10
CA GLU A 133 -6.47 -2.93 -1.50
C GLU A 133 -6.77 -1.48 -1.90
N PHE A 134 -6.39 -1.10 -3.12
CA PHE A 134 -6.42 0.28 -3.61
C PHE A 134 -7.84 0.88 -3.63
N ASN A 135 -8.86 0.03 -3.76
CA ASN A 135 -10.26 0.40 -3.65
C ASN A 135 -10.64 1.01 -2.29
N SER A 136 -9.89 0.74 -1.21
CA SER A 136 -10.09 1.40 0.09
C SER A 136 -9.87 2.92 0.06
N TRP A 137 -9.09 3.42 -0.91
CA TRP A 137 -8.74 4.84 -1.02
C TRP A 137 -9.80 5.69 -1.73
N PHE A 138 -10.87 5.06 -2.20
CA PHE A 138 -11.97 5.71 -2.92
C PHE A 138 -13.30 5.71 -2.14
N THR A 139 -13.26 5.36 -0.86
CA THR A 139 -14.40 5.37 0.05
C THR A 139 -14.10 6.18 1.31
N PHE A 140 -15.02 6.20 2.27
CA PHE A 140 -14.78 6.74 3.59
C PHE A 140 -13.78 5.91 4.38
N SER A 141 -12.90 6.60 5.08
CA SER A 141 -12.00 5.99 6.06
C SER A 141 -12.76 5.61 7.33
N HIS A 142 -12.10 4.87 8.23
CA HIS A 142 -12.63 4.63 9.58
C HIS A 142 -12.46 5.85 10.51
N PHE A 143 -11.80 6.91 10.04
CA PHE A 143 -11.55 8.12 10.81
C PHE A 143 -12.76 9.06 10.77
N HIS A 144 -12.90 9.83 11.84
CA HIS A 144 -14.00 10.77 12.01
C HIS A 144 -13.50 12.13 12.49
N GLU A 145 -14.12 13.20 12.01
CA GLU A 145 -13.92 14.55 12.49
C GLU A 145 -15.05 14.89 13.47
N ALA A 146 -14.70 15.37 14.67
CA ALA A 146 -15.70 15.91 15.58
C ALA A 146 -16.19 17.26 15.04
N THR A 147 -17.48 17.36 14.72
CA THR A 147 -18.11 18.60 14.23
C THR A 147 -18.95 19.29 15.29
N GLY A 148 -19.18 18.64 16.42
CA GLY A 148 -19.83 19.17 17.61
C GLY A 148 -19.79 18.16 18.76
N THR A 149 -20.40 18.49 19.90
CA THR A 149 -20.30 17.69 21.14
C THR A 149 -20.74 16.22 20.98
N ARG A 150 -21.70 15.96 20.08
CA ARG A 150 -22.20 14.60 19.79
C ARG A 150 -22.26 14.29 18.29
N SER A 151 -21.69 15.16 17.45
CA SER A 151 -21.72 15.02 15.99
C SER A 151 -20.35 14.69 15.45
N ARG A 152 -20.30 13.72 14.53
CA ARG A 152 -19.07 13.27 13.88
C ARG A 152 -19.32 13.17 12.38
N ARG A 153 -18.39 13.70 11.59
CA ARG A 153 -18.38 13.53 10.14
C ARG A 153 -17.39 12.42 9.78
N PRO A 154 -17.78 11.42 8.96
CA PRO A 154 -16.82 10.46 8.44
C PRO A 154 -15.83 11.16 7.52
N ILE A 155 -14.54 10.88 7.68
CA ILE A 155 -13.47 11.45 6.88
C ILE A 155 -13.32 10.61 5.61
N HIS A 156 -13.38 11.23 4.44
CA HIS A 156 -13.16 10.51 3.19
C HIS A 156 -11.68 10.13 3.04
N ALA A 157 -11.34 8.97 2.47
CA ALA A 157 -9.94 8.52 2.36
C ALA A 157 -9.04 9.53 1.60
N ARG A 158 -9.59 10.19 0.58
CA ARG A 158 -8.94 11.33 -0.12
C ARG A 158 -8.50 12.50 0.78
N GLU A 159 -9.08 12.64 1.97
CA GLU A 159 -8.71 13.68 2.94
C GLU A 159 -7.53 13.25 3.83
N VAL A 160 -7.08 11.99 3.74
CA VAL A 160 -5.88 11.50 4.42
C VAL A 160 -4.66 11.86 3.57
N SER A 161 -3.68 12.56 4.16
CA SER A 161 -2.52 13.16 3.46
C SER A 161 -1.77 12.16 2.58
N MET A 162 -1.41 11.01 3.13
CA MET A 162 -0.68 9.97 2.41
C MET A 162 -1.52 9.37 1.27
N VAL A 163 -2.80 9.11 1.50
CA VAL A 163 -3.71 8.61 0.45
C VAL A 163 -3.87 9.65 -0.65
N ASN A 164 -4.06 10.93 -0.30
CA ASN A 164 -4.20 12.00 -1.27
C ASN A 164 -2.98 12.08 -2.21
N ALA A 165 -1.77 11.93 -1.68
CA ALA A 165 -0.53 11.98 -2.47
C ALA A 165 -0.31 10.74 -3.36
N PHE A 166 -0.75 9.56 -2.93
CA PHE A 166 -0.47 8.30 -3.64
C PHE A 166 -1.64 7.78 -4.47
N ARG A 167 -2.88 8.27 -4.27
CA ARG A 167 -4.07 7.75 -4.96
C ARG A 167 -4.14 8.09 -6.45
N THR A 168 -3.43 9.12 -6.89
CA THR A 168 -3.39 9.47 -8.32
C THR A 168 -2.35 8.62 -9.04
N MET A 169 -2.81 7.99 -10.13
CA MET A 169 -1.98 7.27 -11.10
C MET A 169 -1.53 8.18 -12.25
N GLU A 170 -1.94 9.44 -12.24
CA GLU A 170 -1.42 10.45 -13.15
C GLU A 170 -0.01 10.84 -12.69
N GLY A 171 0.94 10.81 -13.63
CA GLY A 171 2.33 11.20 -13.37
C GLY A 171 3.34 10.30 -14.07
N PRO A 172 4.64 10.56 -13.87
CA PRO A 172 5.72 9.86 -14.57
C PRO A 172 6.07 8.50 -13.96
N ILE A 173 5.61 8.21 -12.73
CA ILE A 173 5.97 6.99 -12.02
C ILE A 173 5.06 5.84 -12.44
N MET A 174 5.64 4.67 -12.72
CA MET A 174 4.86 3.46 -13.00
C MET A 174 4.12 3.00 -11.74
N MET A 175 2.82 2.70 -11.89
CA MET A 175 1.98 2.25 -10.78
C MET A 175 1.25 0.96 -11.14
N ALA A 176 1.25 0.00 -10.21
CA ALA A 176 0.46 -1.23 -10.30
C ALA A 176 -0.40 -1.35 -9.04
N THR A 177 -1.72 -1.41 -9.20
CA THR A 177 -2.65 -1.45 -8.06
C THR A 177 -3.57 -2.65 -8.16
N ALA A 178 -4.01 -3.15 -7.00
CA ALA A 178 -4.93 -4.27 -6.92
C ALA A 178 -6.19 -3.87 -6.13
N PHE A 179 -7.33 -4.40 -6.57
CA PHE A 179 -8.59 -4.28 -5.83
C PHE A 179 -8.77 -5.54 -5.00
N SER A 180 -9.20 -5.36 -3.76
CA SER A 180 -9.57 -6.47 -2.88
C SER A 180 -11.09 -6.53 -2.74
N GLN A 181 -11.68 -7.68 -3.08
CA GLN A 181 -13.11 -7.94 -2.89
C GLN A 181 -13.46 -8.23 -1.41
N SER A 182 -12.45 -8.58 -0.60
CA SER A 182 -12.62 -8.80 0.85
C SER A 182 -12.86 -7.49 1.60
N LEU A 183 -12.54 -6.35 0.97
CA LEU A 183 -12.97 -5.06 1.48
C LEU A 183 -14.45 -4.87 1.17
N ALA A 184 -15.26 -4.69 2.21
CA ALA A 184 -16.67 -4.32 2.12
C ALA A 184 -16.88 -2.87 1.63
N VAL A 185 -16.13 -2.47 0.60
CA VAL A 185 -16.39 -1.21 -0.11
C VAL A 185 -17.59 -1.42 -1.03
N GLY A 186 -18.50 -0.44 -1.05
CA GLY A 186 -19.63 -0.46 -1.96
C GLY A 186 -19.20 -0.45 -3.43
N LYS A 187 -20.17 -0.50 -4.34
CA LYS A 187 -19.90 -0.44 -5.79
C LYS A 187 -19.20 0.88 -6.14
N LEU A 188 -17.90 0.81 -6.41
CA LEU A 188 -17.14 1.93 -6.94
C LEU A 188 -17.45 2.13 -8.43
N PRO A 189 -17.38 3.38 -8.93
CA PRO A 189 -17.55 3.63 -10.36
C PRO A 189 -16.44 2.97 -11.19
N VAL A 190 -16.76 2.67 -12.45
CA VAL A 190 -15.79 2.10 -13.41
C VAL A 190 -14.64 3.07 -13.66
N GLN A 191 -14.91 4.37 -13.63
CA GLN A 191 -13.88 5.40 -13.71
C GLN A 191 -13.65 6.00 -12.33
N LEU A 192 -12.41 5.88 -11.84
CA LEU A 192 -12.00 6.47 -10.57
C LEU A 192 -11.26 7.80 -10.82
N PRO A 193 -11.40 8.80 -9.93
CA PRO A 193 -10.66 10.05 -10.04
C PRO A 193 -9.14 9.82 -9.97
N GLY A 194 -8.38 10.42 -10.89
CA GLY A 194 -6.92 10.28 -10.95
C GLY A 194 -6.43 8.91 -11.44
N VAL A 195 -7.32 8.07 -11.99
CA VAL A 195 -6.97 6.79 -12.61
C VAL A 195 -7.23 6.88 -14.12
N PRO A 196 -6.24 6.63 -14.98
CA PRO A 196 -6.42 6.65 -16.43
C PRO A 196 -7.49 5.68 -16.92
N LYS A 197 -8.06 5.94 -18.10
CA LYS A 197 -9.01 5.02 -18.75
C LYS A 197 -8.27 3.78 -19.28
N ASN A 198 -8.98 2.64 -19.34
CA ASN A 198 -8.49 1.40 -19.95
C ASN A 198 -7.25 0.75 -19.30
N VAL A 199 -6.98 1.03 -18.02
CA VAL A 199 -5.86 0.43 -17.26
C VAL A 199 -6.29 -0.71 -16.33
N ARG A 200 -7.55 -1.15 -16.43
CA ARG A 200 -8.09 -2.24 -15.61
C ARG A 200 -7.86 -3.58 -16.29
N PHE A 201 -7.17 -4.48 -15.60
CA PHE A 201 -6.91 -5.83 -16.06
C PHE A 201 -7.70 -6.81 -15.19
N PRO A 202 -8.69 -7.54 -15.74
CA PRO A 202 -9.36 -8.60 -15.00
C PRO A 202 -8.38 -9.74 -14.77
N ILE A 203 -8.25 -10.20 -13.52
CA ILE A 203 -7.49 -11.41 -13.21
C ILE A 203 -8.41 -12.61 -13.42
N PRO A 204 -8.11 -13.51 -14.38
CA PRO A 204 -8.92 -14.69 -14.58
C PRO A 204 -8.83 -15.62 -13.37
N ARG A 205 -9.88 -16.40 -13.17
CA ARG A 205 -9.87 -17.51 -12.23
C ARG A 205 -8.94 -18.62 -12.75
N TYR A 206 -8.60 -19.58 -11.90
CA TYR A 206 -7.80 -20.71 -12.34
C TYR A 206 -8.50 -21.45 -13.49
N SER A 207 -7.70 -21.88 -14.45
CA SER A 207 -8.03 -22.92 -15.40
C SER A 207 -8.05 -24.30 -14.71
N LEU A 208 -8.58 -25.31 -15.40
CA LEU A 208 -8.57 -26.67 -14.87
C LEU A 208 -7.12 -27.20 -14.68
N GLU A 209 -6.20 -26.80 -15.57
CA GLU A 209 -4.78 -27.16 -15.47
C GLU A 209 -4.13 -26.53 -14.25
N GLU A 210 -4.36 -25.23 -14.01
CA GLU A 210 -3.87 -24.54 -12.82
C GLU A 210 -4.48 -25.09 -11.53
N ALA A 211 -5.78 -25.42 -11.55
CA ALA A 211 -6.45 -26.06 -10.41
C ALA A 211 -5.86 -27.45 -10.11
N THR A 212 -5.53 -28.23 -11.15
CA THR A 212 -4.84 -29.52 -11.02
C THR A 212 -3.47 -29.34 -10.39
N ALA A 213 -2.67 -28.42 -10.91
CA ALA A 213 -1.34 -28.12 -10.39
C ALA A 213 -1.39 -27.64 -8.92
N ALA A 214 -2.37 -26.79 -8.59
CA ALA A 214 -2.60 -26.32 -7.22
C ALA A 214 -2.96 -27.48 -6.27
N MET A 215 -3.85 -28.39 -6.68
CA MET A 215 -4.25 -29.55 -5.89
C MET A 215 -3.09 -30.53 -5.67
N THR A 216 -2.30 -30.82 -6.70
CA THR A 216 -1.07 -31.62 -6.58
C THR A 216 -0.09 -30.97 -5.61
N TYR A 217 0.08 -29.65 -5.70
CA TYR A 217 0.92 -28.91 -4.77
C TYR A 217 0.40 -28.98 -3.33
N TYR A 218 -0.91 -28.82 -3.11
CA TYR A 218 -1.52 -28.93 -1.78
C TYR A 218 -1.32 -30.31 -1.15
N HIS A 219 -1.43 -31.38 -1.94
CA HIS A 219 -1.11 -32.73 -1.48
C HIS A 219 0.37 -32.87 -1.09
N SER A 220 1.30 -32.38 -1.92
CA SER A 220 2.74 -32.40 -1.62
C SER A 220 3.10 -31.65 -0.32
N ARG A 221 2.27 -30.69 0.07
CA ARG A 221 2.38 -29.92 1.32
C ARG A 221 1.53 -30.47 2.46
N LYS A 222 0.94 -31.66 2.31
CA LYS A 222 0.09 -32.34 3.31
C LYS A 222 -1.12 -31.51 3.74
N ILE A 223 -1.66 -30.69 2.83
CA ILE A 223 -2.91 -29.93 3.05
C ILE A 223 -4.12 -30.85 2.84
N THR A 224 -4.01 -31.81 1.92
CA THR A 224 -5.00 -32.88 1.70
C THR A 224 -4.46 -34.20 2.23
N SER A 225 -5.34 -35.06 2.77
CA SER A 225 -4.96 -36.39 3.28
C SER A 225 -4.72 -37.39 2.15
N LYS A 226 -5.57 -37.37 1.13
CA LYS A 226 -5.45 -38.24 -0.04
C LYS A 226 -4.88 -37.48 -1.24
N GLU A 227 -4.22 -38.24 -2.11
CA GLU A 227 -3.84 -37.75 -3.41
C GLU A 227 -5.10 -37.46 -4.23
N PRO A 228 -5.27 -36.24 -4.76
CA PRO A 228 -6.49 -35.85 -5.46
C PRO A 228 -6.58 -36.58 -6.81
N SER A 229 -7.68 -37.29 -7.03
CA SER A 229 -7.94 -37.88 -8.35
C SER A 229 -8.32 -36.79 -9.37
N SER A 230 -8.20 -37.09 -10.66
CA SER A 230 -8.67 -36.19 -11.72
C SER A 230 -10.16 -35.84 -11.60
N GLU A 231 -10.97 -36.76 -11.07
CA GLU A 231 -12.40 -36.54 -10.85
C GLU A 231 -12.64 -35.57 -9.69
N ASP A 232 -11.88 -35.70 -8.60
CA ASP A 232 -11.96 -34.79 -7.45
C ASP A 232 -11.60 -33.36 -7.83
N VAL A 233 -10.53 -33.19 -8.61
CA VAL A 233 -10.13 -31.88 -9.12
C VAL A 233 -11.22 -31.28 -10.00
N ARG A 234 -11.83 -32.06 -10.91
CA ARG A 234 -12.92 -31.58 -11.77
C ARG A 234 -14.14 -31.17 -10.94
N LYS A 235 -14.57 -31.99 -9.97
CA LYS A 235 -15.69 -31.66 -9.08
C LYS A 235 -15.43 -30.36 -8.32
N LEU A 236 -14.25 -30.22 -7.73
CA LEU A 236 -13.86 -29.03 -6.99
C LEU A 236 -13.79 -27.79 -7.91
N PHE A 237 -13.24 -27.95 -9.11
CA PHE A 237 -13.16 -26.90 -10.11
C PHE A 237 -14.56 -26.40 -10.51
N TYR A 238 -15.50 -27.31 -10.81
CA TYR A 238 -16.87 -26.93 -11.17
C TYR A 238 -17.63 -26.30 -10.01
N LEU A 239 -17.43 -26.79 -8.78
CA LEU A 239 -18.07 -26.24 -7.58
C LEU A 239 -17.63 -24.79 -7.31
N THR A 240 -16.34 -24.51 -7.46
CA THR A 240 -15.74 -23.20 -7.17
C THR A 240 -15.66 -22.28 -8.38
N ASN A 241 -15.97 -22.83 -9.56
CA ASN A 241 -15.72 -22.20 -10.86
C ASN A 241 -14.31 -21.59 -10.92
N GLY A 242 -13.29 -22.35 -10.51
CA GLY A 242 -11.88 -21.94 -10.54
C GLY A 242 -11.45 -20.90 -9.48
N ASN A 243 -12.27 -20.59 -8.47
CA ASN A 243 -11.89 -19.65 -7.42
C ASN A 243 -10.77 -20.23 -6.53
N GLY A 244 -9.58 -19.62 -6.57
CA GLY A 244 -8.40 -20.12 -5.84
C GLY A 244 -8.55 -20.16 -4.31
N GLU A 245 -9.29 -19.22 -3.71
CA GLU A 245 -9.54 -19.21 -2.25
C GLU A 245 -10.47 -20.36 -1.84
N GLU A 246 -11.56 -20.54 -2.59
CA GLU A 246 -12.51 -21.63 -2.35
C GLU A 246 -11.86 -22.98 -2.60
N ILE A 247 -11.09 -23.14 -3.69
CA ILE A 247 -10.31 -24.36 -3.98
C ILE A 247 -9.40 -24.68 -2.81
N ARG A 248 -8.63 -23.71 -2.30
CA ARG A 248 -7.72 -23.93 -1.16
C ARG A 248 -8.46 -24.34 0.12
N THR A 249 -9.61 -23.73 0.37
CA THR A 249 -10.41 -23.96 1.58
C THR A 249 -11.06 -25.34 1.54
N LEU A 250 -11.73 -25.65 0.44
CA LEU A 250 -12.46 -26.90 0.23
C LEU A 250 -11.54 -28.09 -0.07
N ALA A 251 -10.32 -27.88 -0.57
CA ALA A 251 -9.33 -28.94 -0.74
C ALA A 251 -9.09 -29.73 0.54
N ARG A 252 -9.17 -29.07 1.71
CA ARG A 252 -9.02 -29.72 3.03
C ARG A 252 -10.14 -30.72 3.35
N LEU A 253 -11.29 -30.58 2.70
CA LEU A 253 -12.44 -31.47 2.86
C LEU A 253 -12.38 -32.69 1.94
N LEU A 254 -11.45 -32.69 0.96
CA LEU A 254 -11.14 -33.88 0.16
C LEU A 254 -10.28 -34.81 1.03
N GLY A 255 -11.00 -35.58 1.83
CA GLY A 255 -10.53 -36.50 2.88
C GLY A 255 -10.32 -37.91 2.42
#